data_AF-A0A9E6MXQ4-F1
#
_entry.id   AF-A0A9E6MXQ4-F1
#
_cell.length_a   1.000
_cell.length_b   1.000
_cell.length_c   1.000
_cell.angle_alpha   90.00
_cell.angle_beta   90.00
_cell.angle_gamma   90.00
#
_symmetry.space_group_name_H-M   'P 1'
#
loop_
_entity.id
_entity.type
_entity.pdbx_description
1 polymer ?
#
loop_
_entity_poly.entity_id
_entity_poly.type
_entity_poly.pdbx_seq_one_letter_code
_entity_poly.pdbx_strand_id
1 'polypeptide(L)'
;MKKTTKLLHLIGLGMFLGGILPSIVMNSVVGASTDAVLIYHQRLFVSAITWALTIPGMWILIVTGSLTALAGKYRLVEHRWLIAKLALAAFILINGTFILAPLVSQVTSIAEHSALQGQLLPTYMPLKAKEDMYGIVNFIMLIIAFILAIYKPSFRRAQGVQAKQRA
;
A
#
# COMPACT_ATOMS: atom_id res chain seq x y z
N MET A 1 -3.98 -16.80 -21.52
CA MET A 1 -3.74 -16.43 -20.09
C MET A 1 -3.34 -14.96 -19.84
N LYS A 2 -2.76 -14.20 -20.79
CA LYS A 2 -2.27 -12.82 -20.52
C LYS A 2 -3.34 -11.73 -20.33
N LYS A 3 -4.55 -11.88 -20.88
CA LYS A 3 -5.59 -10.82 -20.85
C LYS A 3 -6.30 -10.75 -19.49
N THR A 4 -6.72 -11.89 -18.95
CA THR A 4 -7.42 -11.98 -17.65
C THR A 4 -6.56 -11.48 -16.49
N THR A 5 -5.29 -11.90 -16.41
CA THR A 5 -4.38 -11.44 -15.35
C THR A 5 -4.13 -9.93 -15.43
N LYS A 6 -4.02 -9.36 -16.64
CA LYS A 6 -3.90 -7.91 -16.83
C LYS A 6 -5.17 -7.17 -16.39
N LEU A 7 -6.35 -7.68 -16.74
CA LEU A 7 -7.62 -7.10 -16.31
C LEU A 7 -7.73 -7.10 -14.79
N LEU A 8 -7.47 -8.24 -14.14
CA LEU A 8 -7.48 -8.35 -12.68
C LEU A 8 -6.44 -7.41 -12.05
N HIS A 9 -5.25 -7.30 -12.62
CA HIS A 9 -4.22 -6.37 -12.13
C HIS A 9 -4.68 -4.91 -12.19
N LEU A 10 -5.35 -4.50 -13.26
CA LEU A 10 -5.92 -3.15 -13.39
C LEU A 10 -7.08 -2.91 -12.43
N ILE A 11 -7.95 -3.91 -12.22
CA ILE A 11 -9.02 -3.84 -11.21
C ILE A 11 -8.42 -3.67 -9.82
N GLY A 12 -7.43 -4.50 -9.47
CA GLY A 12 -6.72 -4.39 -8.19
C GLY A 12 -6.06 -3.03 -8.00
N LEU A 13 -5.43 -2.51 -9.05
CA LEU A 13 -4.84 -1.15 -9.04
C LEU A 13 -5.90 -0.08 -8.77
N GLY A 14 -7.02 -0.13 -9.50
CA GLY A 14 -8.12 0.82 -9.36
C GLY A 14 -8.76 0.77 -7.96
N MET A 15 -9.01 -0.43 -7.43
CA MET A 15 -9.53 -0.60 -6.07
C MET A 15 -8.53 -0.10 -5.03
N PHE A 16 -7.24 -0.42 -5.17
CA PHE A 16 -6.23 -0.06 -4.20
C PHE A 16 -6.02 1.47 -4.13
N LEU A 17 -5.83 2.13 -5.28
CA LEU A 17 -5.71 3.58 -5.34
C LEU A 17 -7.03 4.28 -5.00
N GLY A 18 -8.15 3.70 -5.45
CA GLY A 18 -9.50 4.17 -5.14
C GLY A 18 -9.87 4.07 -3.67
N GLY A 19 -9.14 3.28 -2.87
CA GLY A 19 -9.27 3.29 -1.41
C GLY A 19 -8.33 4.28 -0.72
N ILE A 20 -7.07 4.36 -1.16
CA ILE A 20 -6.06 5.24 -0.55
C ILE A 20 -6.41 6.72 -0.76
N LEU A 21 -6.68 7.15 -2.00
CA LEU A 21 -6.82 8.57 -2.33
C LEU A 21 -8.02 9.21 -1.62
N PRO A 22 -9.23 8.62 -1.60
CA PRO A 22 -10.35 9.19 -0.85
C PRO A 22 -10.09 9.24 0.65
N SER A 23 -9.36 8.27 1.21
CA SER A 23 -9.02 8.28 2.65
C SER A 23 -8.10 9.46 3.00
N ILE A 24 -7.14 9.79 2.14
CA ILE A 24 -6.27 10.96 2.30
C ILE A 24 -7.11 12.25 2.24
N VAL A 25 -7.97 12.38 1.23
CA VAL A 25 -8.85 13.55 1.09
C VAL A 25 -9.75 13.68 2.31
N MET A 26 -10.34 12.59 2.79
CA MET A 26 -11.23 12.60 3.94
C MET A 26 -10.51 13.03 5.23
N ASN A 27 -9.27 12.56 5.45
CA ASN A 27 -8.43 13.05 6.56
C ASN A 27 -8.16 14.55 6.44
N SER A 28 -7.94 15.07 5.22
CA SER A 28 -7.73 16.50 5.00
C SER A 28 -8.99 17.35 5.22
N VAL A 29 -10.17 16.83 4.88
CA VAL A 29 -11.46 17.53 5.04
C VAL A 29 -11.81 17.69 6.52
N VAL A 30 -11.62 16.65 7.33
CA VAL A 30 -11.84 16.73 8.79
C VAL A 30 -10.75 17.53 9.48
N GLY A 31 -9.51 17.46 8.98
CA GLY A 31 -8.41 18.29 9.44
C GLY A 31 -8.15 18.18 10.94
N ALA A 32 -7.97 19.33 11.59
CA ALA A 32 -7.70 19.44 13.02
C ALA A 32 -8.97 19.53 13.89
N SER A 33 -10.13 19.10 13.39
CA SER A 33 -11.37 19.10 14.16
C SER A 33 -11.23 18.29 15.45
N THR A 34 -11.93 18.72 16.50
CA THR A 34 -12.08 18.00 17.77
C THR A 34 -13.50 17.47 17.97
N ASP A 35 -14.39 17.64 16.98
CA ASP A 35 -15.74 17.09 17.00
C ASP A 35 -15.69 15.56 16.88
N ALA A 36 -15.98 14.88 17.99
CA ALA A 36 -15.89 13.43 18.08
C ALA A 36 -16.89 12.72 17.15
N VAL A 37 -18.08 13.29 16.91
CA VAL A 37 -19.11 12.69 16.04
C VAL A 37 -18.69 12.79 14.58
N LEU A 38 -18.17 13.96 14.17
CA LEU A 38 -17.62 14.16 12.83
C LEU A 38 -16.44 13.20 12.57
N ILE A 39 -15.51 13.13 13.51
CA ILE A 39 -14.35 12.23 13.43
C ILE A 39 -14.81 10.78 13.31
N TYR A 40 -15.77 10.34 14.11
CA TYR A 40 -16.27 8.96 14.05
C TYR A 40 -16.83 8.59 12.66
N HIS A 41 -17.70 9.42 12.08
CA HIS A 41 -18.26 9.16 10.75
C HIS A 41 -17.18 9.15 9.66
N GLN A 42 -16.19 10.03 9.79
CA GLN A 42 -15.02 10.00 8.92
C GLN A 42 -14.24 8.68 9.06
N ARG A 43 -14.01 8.22 10.29
CA ARG A 43 -13.31 6.96 10.55
C ARG A 43 -14.08 5.74 10.06
N LEU A 44 -15.41 5.73 10.19
CA LEU A 44 -16.26 4.72 9.59
C LEU A 44 -16.06 4.64 8.08
N PHE A 45 -16.05 5.78 7.38
CA PHE A 45 -15.80 5.83 5.94
C PHE A 45 -14.41 5.27 5.58
N VAL A 46 -13.36 5.71 6.28
CA VAL A 46 -11.98 5.23 6.04
C VAL A 46 -11.84 3.74 6.34
N SER A 47 -12.46 3.24 7.40
CA SER A 47 -12.44 1.82 7.74
C SER A 47 -13.18 0.99 6.67
N ALA A 48 -14.38 1.42 6.29
CA ALA A 48 -15.18 0.75 5.27
C ALA A 48 -14.44 0.68 3.92
N ILE A 49 -13.87 1.79 3.45
CA ILE A 49 -13.13 1.79 2.17
C ILE A 49 -11.80 1.02 2.27
N THR A 50 -11.18 0.96 3.45
CA THR A 50 -9.99 0.14 3.69
C THR A 50 -10.31 -1.35 3.49
N TRP A 51 -11.37 -1.84 4.13
CA TRP A 51 -11.74 -3.25 4.07
C TRP A 51 -12.46 -3.65 2.77
N ALA A 52 -13.26 -2.76 2.17
CA ALA A 52 -14.00 -3.06 0.95
C ALA A 52 -13.15 -2.92 -0.33
N LEU A 53 -12.24 -1.93 -0.38
CA LEU A 53 -11.47 -1.63 -1.58
C LEU A 53 -9.97 -1.78 -1.39
N THR A 54 -9.39 -1.15 -0.38
CA THR A 54 -7.93 -1.03 -0.26
C THR A 54 -7.27 -2.40 -0.08
N ILE A 55 -7.72 -3.19 0.90
CA ILE A 55 -7.13 -4.50 1.19
C ILE A 55 -7.39 -5.51 0.06
N PRO A 56 -8.64 -5.73 -0.40
CA PRO A 56 -8.89 -6.65 -1.51
C PRO A 56 -8.16 -6.23 -2.79
N GLY A 57 -8.17 -4.93 -3.12
CA GLY A 57 -7.48 -4.36 -4.27
C GLY A 57 -5.96 -4.59 -4.21
N MET A 58 -5.35 -4.37 -3.04
CA MET A 58 -3.93 -4.62 -2.79
C MET A 58 -3.56 -6.09 -3.01
N TRP A 59 -4.35 -7.02 -2.47
CA TRP A 59 -4.14 -8.46 -2.67
C TRP A 59 -4.22 -8.83 -4.16
N ILE A 60 -5.27 -8.41 -4.86
CA ILE A 60 -5.44 -8.67 -6.29
C ILE A 60 -4.25 -8.10 -7.08
N LEU A 61 -3.86 -6.85 -6.81
CA LEU A 61 -2.78 -6.15 -7.50
C LEU A 61 -1.44 -6.89 -7.35
N ILE A 62 -1.09 -7.25 -6.12
CA ILE A 62 0.21 -7.85 -5.79
C ILE A 62 0.28 -9.30 -6.26
N VAL A 63 -0.79 -10.08 -6.09
CA VAL A 63 -0.83 -11.48 -6.54
C VAL A 63 -0.73 -11.55 -8.06
N THR A 64 -1.56 -10.79 -8.78
CA THR A 64 -1.54 -10.78 -10.26
C THR A 64 -0.22 -10.24 -10.82
N GLY A 65 0.35 -9.22 -10.17
CA GLY A 65 1.65 -8.67 -10.52
C GLY A 65 2.78 -9.68 -10.32
N SER A 66 2.76 -10.40 -9.20
CA SER A 66 3.75 -11.44 -8.88
C SER A 66 3.64 -12.64 -9.82
N LEU A 67 2.41 -13.11 -10.10
CA LEU A 67 2.18 -14.19 -11.07
C LEU A 67 2.69 -13.81 -12.47
N THR A 68 2.46 -12.56 -12.89
CA THR A 68 2.95 -12.07 -14.18
C THR A 68 4.48 -11.97 -14.23
N ALA A 69 5.11 -11.56 -13.12
CA ALA A 69 6.55 -11.50 -12.98
C ALA A 69 7.19 -12.90 -13.06
N LEU A 70 6.63 -13.89 -12.36
CA LEU A 70 7.12 -15.26 -12.29
C LEU A 70 6.86 -16.05 -13.58
N ALA A 71 5.74 -15.81 -14.26
CA ALA A 71 5.41 -16.46 -15.53
C ALA A 71 6.15 -15.85 -16.74
N GLY A 72 6.77 -14.68 -16.60
CA GLY A 72 7.62 -14.12 -17.64
C GLY A 72 8.90 -14.94 -17.78
N LYS A 73 9.42 -15.08 -19.01
CA LYS A 73 10.72 -15.74 -19.30
C LYS A 73 11.94 -14.97 -18.75
N TYR A 74 11.76 -14.16 -17.71
CA TYR A 74 12.84 -13.42 -17.05
C TYR A 74 13.57 -14.40 -16.13
N ARG A 75 14.88 -14.60 -16.31
CA ARG A 75 15.70 -15.28 -15.31
C ARG A 75 15.74 -14.38 -14.08
N LEU A 76 14.92 -14.68 -13.07
CA LEU A 76 14.76 -13.91 -11.82
C LEU A 76 16.10 -13.55 -11.16
N VAL A 77 17.09 -14.43 -11.30
CA VAL A 77 18.45 -14.29 -10.74
C VAL A 77 19.32 -13.28 -11.52
N GLU A 78 19.04 -13.04 -12.80
CA GLU A 78 19.79 -12.08 -13.63
C GLU A 78 19.26 -10.64 -13.47
N HIS A 79 18.08 -10.47 -12.88
CA HIS A 79 17.40 -9.17 -12.75
C HIS A 79 17.11 -8.84 -11.28
N ARG A 80 18.12 -8.33 -10.56
CA ARG A 80 17.99 -7.85 -9.15
C ARG A 80 16.83 -6.86 -8.96
N TRP A 81 16.50 -6.10 -10.01
CA TRP A 81 15.32 -5.24 -10.04
C TRP A 81 14.00 -5.99 -9.78
N LEU A 82 13.83 -7.18 -10.36
CA LEU A 82 12.61 -7.97 -10.23
C LEU A 82 12.46 -8.50 -8.80
N ILE A 83 13.58 -8.92 -8.19
CA ILE A 83 13.62 -9.34 -6.78
C ILE A 83 13.26 -8.15 -5.87
N ALA A 84 13.87 -6.98 -6.09
CA ALA A 84 13.54 -5.77 -5.34
C ALA A 84 12.06 -5.40 -5.46
N LYS A 85 11.47 -5.50 -6.66
CA LYS A 85 10.05 -5.25 -6.87
C LYS A 85 9.15 -6.23 -6.11
N LEU A 86 9.47 -7.52 -6.13
CA LEU A 86 8.70 -8.55 -5.41
C LEU A 86 8.84 -8.40 -3.88
N ALA A 87 10.05 -8.10 -3.39
CA ALA A 87 10.28 -7.84 -1.97
C ALA A 87 9.49 -6.61 -1.50
N LEU A 88 9.51 -5.52 -2.28
CA LEU A 88 8.76 -4.32 -1.97
C LEU A 88 7.25 -4.56 -1.99
N ALA A 89 6.75 -5.34 -2.95
CA ALA A 89 5.36 -5.76 -2.97
C ALA A 89 4.99 -6.59 -1.71
N ALA A 90 5.86 -7.52 -1.29
CA ALA A 90 5.63 -8.29 -0.07
C ALA A 90 5.59 -7.38 1.18
N PHE A 91 6.50 -6.40 1.30
CA PHE A 91 6.47 -5.46 2.41
C PHE A 91 5.20 -4.59 2.43
N ILE A 92 4.76 -4.10 1.27
CA ILE A 92 3.49 -3.36 1.15
C ILE A 92 2.31 -4.23 1.62
N LEU A 93 2.27 -5.48 1.18
CA LEU A 93 1.20 -6.41 1.52
C LEU A 93 1.17 -6.73 3.02
N ILE A 94 2.34 -7.01 3.60
CA ILE A 94 2.47 -7.36 5.01
C ILE A 94 2.10 -6.17 5.89
N ASN A 95 2.69 -5.00 5.63
CA ASN A 95 2.41 -3.79 6.38
C ASN A 95 0.93 -3.38 6.24
N GLY A 96 0.40 -3.40 5.02
CA GLY A 96 -1.00 -3.07 4.75
C GLY A 96 -1.99 -3.99 5.46
N THR A 97 -1.79 -5.30 5.36
CA THR A 97 -2.76 -6.31 5.83
C THR A 97 -2.67 -6.56 7.33
N PHE A 98 -1.45 -6.70 7.87
CA PHE A 98 -1.27 -7.17 9.25
C PHE A 98 -1.00 -6.04 10.25
N ILE A 99 -0.68 -4.84 9.78
CA ILE A 99 -0.39 -3.70 10.65
C ILE A 99 -1.41 -2.58 10.44
N LEU A 100 -1.51 -2.06 9.20
CA LEU A 100 -2.32 -0.89 8.90
C LEU A 100 -3.82 -1.15 9.00
N ALA A 101 -4.34 -2.22 8.39
CA ALA A 101 -5.77 -2.53 8.44
C ALA A 101 -6.30 -2.77 9.87
N PRO A 102 -5.61 -3.54 10.74
CA PRO A 102 -5.98 -3.64 12.15
C PRO A 102 -5.92 -2.29 12.88
N LEU A 103 -4.90 -1.46 12.61
CA LEU A 103 -4.80 -0.12 13.21
C LEU A 103 -5.97 0.79 12.81
N VAL A 104 -6.36 0.78 11.53
CA VAL A 104 -7.53 1.52 11.04
C VAL A 104 -8.79 1.14 11.81
N SER A 105 -9.02 -0.16 12.05
CA SER A 105 -10.14 -0.64 12.86
C SER A 105 -10.05 -0.20 14.32
N GLN A 106 -8.86 -0.25 14.94
CA GLN A 106 -8.67 0.20 16.32
C GLN A 106 -8.93 1.71 16.48
N VAL A 107 -8.39 2.54 15.58
CA VAL A 107 -8.63 3.99 15.58
C VAL A 107 -10.11 4.30 15.39
N THR A 108 -10.80 3.54 14.55
CA THR A 108 -12.25 3.69 14.33
C THR A 108 -13.05 3.35 15.58
N SER A 109 -12.70 2.28 16.29
CA SER A 109 -13.33 1.91 17.56
C SER A 109 -13.11 2.98 18.64
N ILE A 110 -11.90 3.56 18.75
CA ILE A 110 -11.66 4.66 19.69
C ILE A 110 -12.46 5.92 19.30
N ALA A 111 -12.62 6.19 18.01
CA ALA A 111 -13.45 7.29 17.53
C ALA A 111 -14.93 7.07 17.87
N GLU A 112 -15.44 5.84 17.76
CA GLU A 112 -16.79 5.47 18.17
C GLU A 112 -17.01 5.74 19.67
N HIS A 113 -16.10 5.25 20.52
CA HIS A 113 -16.17 5.51 21.96
C HIS A 113 -16.09 7.00 22.29
N SER A 114 -15.27 7.76 21.55
CA SER A 114 -15.19 9.21 21.69
C SER A 114 -16.51 9.90 21.36
N ALA A 115 -17.17 9.48 20.27
CA ALA A 115 -18.47 10.02 19.86
C ALA A 115 -19.56 9.72 20.89
N LEU A 116 -19.59 8.50 21.44
CA LEU A 116 -20.54 8.10 22.49
C LEU A 116 -20.36 8.90 23.79
N GLN A 117 -19.12 9.28 24.11
CA GLN A 117 -18.82 10.11 25.29
C GLN A 117 -18.95 11.62 25.03
N GLY A 118 -19.20 12.03 23.78
CA GLY A 118 -19.28 13.43 23.38
C GLY A 118 -17.94 14.19 23.46
N GLN A 119 -16.82 13.48 23.62
CA GLN A 119 -15.49 14.08 23.74
C GLN A 119 -14.42 13.18 23.11
N LEU A 120 -13.41 13.80 22.49
CA LEU A 120 -12.31 13.06 21.89
C LEU A 120 -11.43 12.42 22.97
N LEU A 121 -11.34 11.09 22.95
CA LEU A 121 -10.53 10.36 23.92
C LEU A 121 -9.04 10.71 23.76
N PRO A 122 -8.27 10.90 24.86
CA PRO A 122 -6.84 11.21 24.79
C PRO A 122 -6.00 10.15 24.04
N THR A 123 -6.48 8.92 23.99
CA THR A 123 -5.85 7.79 23.29
C THR A 123 -6.02 7.85 21.78
N TYR A 124 -6.95 8.67 21.26
CA TYR A 124 -7.21 8.78 19.82
C TYR A 124 -5.98 9.29 19.06
N MET A 125 -5.43 10.43 19.48
CA MET A 125 -4.38 11.11 18.72
C MET A 125 -3.08 10.31 18.61
N PRO A 126 -2.55 9.68 19.68
CA PRO A 126 -1.38 8.81 19.57
C PRO A 126 -1.61 7.60 18.66
N LEU A 127 -2.80 6.99 18.72
CA LEU A 127 -3.12 5.83 17.91
C LEU A 127 -3.29 6.21 16.42
N LYS A 128 -3.94 7.35 16.16
CA LYS A 128 -4.08 7.92 14.82
C LYS A 128 -2.72 8.30 14.22
N ALA A 129 -1.83 8.88 15.01
CA ALA A 129 -0.46 9.20 14.56
C ALA A 129 0.32 7.93 14.17
N LYS A 130 0.12 6.83 14.93
CA LYS A 130 0.70 5.53 14.59
C LYS A 130 0.14 4.99 13.27
N GLU A 131 -1.18 5.04 13.07
CA GLU A 131 -1.81 4.69 11.79
C GLU A 131 -1.22 5.51 10.63
N ASP A 132 -1.11 6.83 10.80
CA ASP A 132 -0.57 7.72 9.77
C ASP A 132 0.87 7.39 9.41
N MET A 133 1.71 7.12 10.40
CA MET A 133 3.10 6.73 10.17
C MET A 133 3.18 5.45 9.31
N TYR A 134 2.44 4.39 9.68
CA TYR A 134 2.43 3.15 8.89
C TYR A 134 1.80 3.35 7.51
N GLY A 135 0.79 4.22 7.40
CA GLY A 135 0.16 4.60 6.14
C GLY A 135 1.13 5.33 5.20
N ILE A 136 1.86 6.33 5.70
CA ILE A 136 2.88 7.08 4.97
C ILE A 136 3.99 6.15 4.49
N VAL A 137 4.52 5.29 5.38
CA VAL A 137 5.55 4.31 5.02
C VAL A 137 5.03 3.38 3.91
N ASN A 138 3.79 2.89 4.01
CA ASN A 138 3.19 2.04 2.98
C ASN A 138 3.06 2.77 1.63
N PHE A 139 2.64 4.03 1.68
CA PHE A 139 2.44 4.85 0.49
C PHE A 139 3.77 5.18 -0.20
N ILE A 140 4.82 5.50 0.56
CA ILE A 140 6.17 5.70 0.01
C ILE A 140 6.67 4.42 -0.67
N MET A 141 6.50 3.26 -0.03
CA MET A 141 6.86 1.97 -0.65
C MET A 141 6.11 1.75 -1.96
N LEU A 142 4.82 2.09 -2.03
CA LEU A 142 4.03 2.02 -3.25
C LEU A 142 4.58 2.93 -4.36
N ILE A 143 4.94 4.18 -4.04
CA ILE A 143 5.53 5.12 -5.00
C ILE A 143 6.85 4.54 -5.55
N ILE A 144 7.72 4.04 -4.67
CA ILE A 144 8.98 3.41 -5.07
C ILE A 144 8.71 2.21 -5.99
N ALA A 145 7.69 1.40 -5.68
CA ALA A 145 7.31 0.25 -6.49
C ALA A 145 6.86 0.66 -7.90
N PHE A 146 6.13 1.77 -8.04
CA PHE A 146 5.75 2.32 -9.35
C PHE A 146 6.94 2.88 -10.12
N ILE A 147 7.82 3.63 -9.47
CA ILE A 147 9.06 4.14 -10.09
C ILE A 147 9.88 2.96 -10.61
N LEU A 148 10.09 1.93 -9.80
CA LEU A 148 10.75 0.70 -10.24
C LEU A 148 10.02 0.06 -11.41
N ALA A 149 8.68 -0.01 -11.39
CA ALA A 149 7.89 -0.59 -12.48
C ALA A 149 8.06 0.14 -13.83
N ILE A 150 8.20 1.47 -13.80
CA ILE A 150 8.30 2.33 -14.99
C ILE A 150 9.74 2.35 -15.52
N TYR A 151 10.70 2.75 -14.68
CA TYR A 151 12.07 3.01 -15.11
C TYR A 151 12.90 1.75 -15.30
N LYS A 152 12.46 0.61 -14.72
CA LYS A 152 13.12 -0.70 -14.82
C LYS A 152 14.64 -0.61 -14.79
N PRO A 153 15.24 -0.03 -13.73
CA PRO A 153 16.68 0.22 -13.69
C PRO A 153 17.43 -1.08 -14.00
N SER A 154 18.24 -1.01 -15.06
CA SER A 154 19.09 -2.10 -15.47
C SER A 154 20.22 -2.21 -14.45
N PHE A 155 20.03 -2.99 -13.39
CA PHE A 155 21.14 -3.47 -12.56
C PHE A 155 21.93 -4.51 -13.35
N ARG A 156 22.46 -4.14 -14.51
CA ARG A 156 23.41 -4.95 -15.28
C ARG A 156 24.63 -5.13 -14.39
N ARG A 157 24.91 -6.38 -14.05
CA ARG A 157 26.21 -6.77 -13.49
C ARG A 157 27.27 -6.28 -14.48
N ALA A 158 28.23 -5.49 -14.02
CA ALA A 158 29.43 -5.18 -14.80
C ALA A 158 30.21 -6.48 -15.03
N GLN A 159 29.81 -7.29 -16.02
CA GLN A 159 30.55 -8.47 -16.49
C GLN A 159 31.38 -8.11 -17.72
N GLY A 160 32.11 -6.99 -17.67
CA GLY A 160 32.72 -6.41 -18.87
C GLY A 160 34.09 -5.77 -18.69
N VAL A 161 34.94 -6.24 -17.76
CA VAL A 161 36.32 -5.74 -17.65
C VAL A 161 37.41 -6.83 -17.77
N GLN A 162 37.08 -8.13 -17.71
CA GLN A 162 38.12 -9.18 -17.76
C GLN A 162 38.40 -9.83 -19.13
N ALA A 163 37.69 -9.45 -20.21
CA ALA A 163 37.90 -10.07 -21.53
C ALA A 163 38.88 -9.32 -22.46
N LYS A 164 39.51 -8.22 -22.02
CA LYS A 164 40.33 -7.36 -22.89
C LYS A 164 41.83 -7.31 -22.56
N GLN A 165 42.35 -8.29 -21.81
CA GLN A 165 43.78 -8.39 -21.46
C GLN A 165 44.45 -9.71 -21.90
N ARG A 166 43.83 -10.48 -22.80
CA ARG A 166 44.41 -11.74 -23.32
C ARG A 166 44.28 -11.90 -24.85
N ALA A 167 44.41 -10.80 -25.58
CA ALA A 167 44.59 -10.82 -27.04
C ALA A 167 45.97 -10.25 -27.37
#